data_AF-A0A945JNY4-F1
#
_entry.id   AF-A0A945JNY4-F1
#
_cell.length_a   1.000
_cell.length_b   1.000
_cell.length_c   1.000
_cell.angle_alpha   90.00
_cell.angle_beta   90.00
_cell.angle_gamma   90.00
#
_symmetry.space_group_name_H-M   'P 1'
#
loop_
_entity.id
_entity.type
_entity.pdbx_description
1 polymer ?
#
loop_
_entity_poly.entity_id
_entity_poly.type
_entity_poly.pdbx_seq_one_letter_code
_entity_poly.pdbx_strand_id
1 'polypeptide(L)'
;MPLPTHSRPLSESEIAFVTGPQRRIVARALAEQAPGATLAVATMSRLINALPRHATARARAALWAQVIGSDRSVTAARGMKQAIKAHDYCKAWADTGRGYGMRDCLREWHDHRADDITEKAWDMQKPGM
;
A
#
# COMPACT_ATOMS: atom_id res chain seq x y z
N MET A 1 19.84 21.02 -1.65
CA MET A 1 19.85 20.43 -3.01
C MET A 1 18.45 20.59 -3.58
N PRO A 2 18.23 21.29 -4.70
CA PRO A 2 16.89 21.39 -5.29
C PRO A 2 16.49 20.03 -5.86
N LEU A 3 15.21 19.65 -5.70
CA LEU A 3 14.65 18.47 -6.37
C LEU A 3 14.71 18.69 -7.89
N PRO A 4 14.96 17.64 -8.70
CA PRO A 4 14.88 17.74 -10.15
C PRO A 4 13.47 18.19 -10.55
N THR A 5 13.37 19.30 -11.28
CA THR A 5 12.09 19.78 -11.81
C THR A 5 11.64 18.85 -12.93
N HIS A 6 10.79 17.87 -12.61
CA HIS A 6 10.04 17.07 -13.60
C HIS A 6 9.07 17.99 -14.36
N SER A 7 9.60 18.73 -15.33
CA SER A 7 8.92 19.82 -16.03
C SER A 7 8.53 19.47 -17.46
N ARG A 8 8.70 18.20 -17.86
CA ARG A 8 8.14 17.68 -19.11
C ARG A 8 6.98 16.76 -18.78
N PRO A 9 5.73 17.20 -19.00
CA PRO A 9 4.58 16.30 -19.04
C PRO A 9 4.85 15.15 -20.02
N LEU A 10 4.31 13.97 -19.72
CA LEU A 10 4.38 12.83 -20.63
C LEU A 10 3.70 13.18 -21.96
N SER A 11 4.32 12.80 -23.08
CA SER A 11 3.70 12.89 -24.40
C SER A 11 2.51 11.93 -24.51
N GLU A 12 1.62 12.16 -25.48
CA GLU A 12 0.47 11.27 -25.72
C GLU A 12 0.88 9.82 -25.98
N SER A 13 2.00 9.60 -26.67
CA SER A 13 2.54 8.26 -26.93
C SER A 13 3.08 7.58 -25.66
N GLU A 14 3.76 8.33 -24.79
CA GLU A 14 4.19 7.83 -23.48
C GLU A 14 2.99 7.50 -22.60
N ILE A 15 1.97 8.37 -22.57
CA ILE A 15 0.70 8.11 -21.86
C ILE A 15 0.03 6.85 -22.40
N ALA A 16 -0.10 6.71 -23.72
CA ALA A 16 -0.70 5.54 -24.35
C ALA A 16 0.08 4.24 -24.02
N PHE A 17 1.41 4.32 -23.99
CA PHE A 17 2.26 3.19 -23.61
C PHE A 17 2.06 2.77 -22.14
N VAL A 18 2.11 3.73 -21.20
CA VAL A 18 1.99 3.42 -19.76
C VAL A 18 0.56 3.03 -19.35
N THR A 19 -0.46 3.59 -19.99
CA THR A 19 -1.87 3.29 -19.70
C THR A 19 -2.42 2.08 -20.45
N GLY A 20 -1.77 1.66 -21.54
CA GLY A 20 -2.16 0.50 -22.35
C GLY A 20 -1.32 -0.75 -22.04
N PRO A 21 -0.28 -1.06 -22.83
CA PRO A 21 0.56 -2.26 -22.65
C PRO A 21 1.08 -2.47 -21.23
N GLN A 22 1.68 -1.45 -20.63
CA GLN A 22 2.24 -1.50 -19.27
C GLN A 22 1.18 -1.82 -18.22
N ARG A 23 0.00 -1.17 -18.30
CA ARG A 23 -1.11 -1.42 -17.37
C ARG A 23 -1.61 -2.87 -17.42
N ARG A 24 -1.61 -3.50 -18.61
CA ARG A 24 -1.95 -4.91 -18.76
C ARG A 24 -0.93 -5.83 -18.10
N ILE A 25 0.36 -5.52 -18.19
CA ILE A 25 1.42 -6.28 -17.53
C ILE A 25 1.27 -6.20 -16.01
N VAL A 26 1.05 -5.01 -15.46
CA VAL A 26 0.80 -4.83 -14.02
C VAL A 26 -0.45 -5.57 -13.58
N ALA A 27 -1.55 -5.51 -14.35
CA ALA A 27 -2.77 -6.25 -14.04
C ALA A 27 -2.54 -7.77 -14.01
N ARG A 28 -1.72 -8.28 -14.93
CA ARG A 28 -1.32 -9.70 -14.94
C ARG A 28 -0.45 -10.06 -13.73
N ALA A 29 0.55 -9.24 -13.40
CA ALA A 29 1.39 -9.43 -12.22
C ALA A 29 0.55 -9.50 -10.94
N LEU A 30 -0.45 -8.62 -10.81
CA LEU A 30 -1.42 -8.62 -9.71
C LEU A 30 -2.30 -9.87 -9.69
N ALA A 31 -2.78 -10.33 -10.84
CA ALA A 31 -3.63 -11.52 -10.95
C ALA A 31 -2.87 -12.81 -10.62
N GLU A 32 -1.60 -12.90 -11.00
CA GLU A 32 -0.73 -14.04 -10.69
C GLU A 32 -0.20 -14.00 -9.25
N GLN A 33 -0.39 -12.89 -8.52
CA GLN A 33 0.03 -12.79 -7.14
C GLN A 33 -1.02 -13.36 -6.20
N ALA A 34 -0.57 -13.89 -5.06
CA ALA A 34 -1.48 -14.45 -4.07
C ALA A 34 -2.53 -13.38 -3.70
N PRO A 35 -3.85 -13.65 -3.82
CA PRO A 35 -4.92 -12.66 -3.60
C PRO A 35 -4.82 -11.91 -2.26
N GLY A 36 -4.13 -12.49 -1.28
CA GLY A 36 -3.84 -11.85 -0.01
C GLY A 36 -2.91 -10.65 -0.09
N ALA A 37 -1.88 -10.63 -0.93
CA ALA A 37 -0.90 -9.54 -0.96
C ALA A 37 -1.54 -8.23 -1.43
N THR A 38 -2.24 -8.26 -2.57
CA THR A 38 -2.94 -7.09 -3.12
C THR A 38 -4.01 -6.56 -2.15
N LEU A 39 -4.76 -7.45 -1.51
CA LEU A 39 -5.77 -7.05 -0.52
C LEU A 39 -5.13 -6.39 0.71
N ALA A 40 -4.00 -6.90 1.19
CA ALA A 40 -3.27 -6.32 2.31
C ALA A 40 -2.79 -4.90 1.99
N VAL A 41 -2.11 -4.73 0.83
CA VAL A 41 -1.61 -3.44 0.34
C VAL A 41 -2.76 -2.44 0.21
N ALA A 42 -3.83 -2.80 -0.51
CA ALA A 42 -4.99 -1.91 -0.69
C ALA A 42 -5.64 -1.50 0.63
N THR A 43 -5.73 -2.43 1.60
CA THR A 43 -6.27 -2.14 2.93
C THR A 43 -5.37 -1.17 3.70
N MET A 44 -4.05 -1.39 3.68
CA MET A 44 -3.09 -0.48 4.30
C MET A 44 -3.12 0.91 3.65
N SER A 45 -3.23 1.02 2.32
CA SER A 45 -3.35 2.32 1.64
C SER A 45 -4.57 3.11 2.12
N ARG A 46 -5.72 2.45 2.32
CA ARG A 46 -6.93 3.08 2.88
C ARG A 46 -6.69 3.61 4.29
N LEU A 47 -6.06 2.82 5.15
CA LEU A 47 -5.72 3.21 6.53
C LEU A 47 -4.73 4.39 6.57
N ILE A 48 -3.69 4.36 5.74
CA ILE A 48 -2.69 5.43 5.61
C ILE A 48 -3.34 6.74 5.18
N ASN A 49 -4.24 6.69 4.20
CA ASN A 49 -4.90 7.88 3.66
C ASN A 49 -5.89 8.51 4.64
N ALA A 50 -6.46 7.72 5.55
CA ALA A 50 -7.34 8.22 6.60
C ALA A 50 -6.59 8.84 7.79
N LEU A 51 -5.27 8.63 7.89
CA LEU A 51 -4.48 9.17 9.00
C LEU A 51 -3.89 10.55 8.65
N PRO A 52 -3.96 11.55 9.55
CA PRO A 52 -3.08 12.71 9.45
C PRO A 52 -1.62 12.31 9.73
N ARG A 53 -0.67 13.21 9.48
CA ARG A 53 0.76 12.96 9.79
C ARG A 53 0.97 12.60 11.26
N HIS A 54 0.26 13.29 12.16
CA HIS A 54 0.25 12.98 13.59
C HIS A 54 -1.18 12.73 14.04
N ALA A 55 -1.49 11.46 14.32
CA ALA A 55 -2.81 11.05 14.82
C ALA A 55 -2.80 10.98 16.35
N THR A 56 -3.88 11.41 16.98
CA THR A 56 -4.09 11.26 18.44
C THR A 56 -4.31 9.79 18.80
N ALA A 57 -4.11 9.41 20.07
CA ALA A 57 -4.38 8.04 20.55
C ALA A 57 -5.82 7.59 20.25
N ARG A 58 -6.80 8.50 20.43
CA ARG A 58 -8.22 8.24 20.11
C ARG A 58 -8.41 7.97 18.62
N ALA A 59 -7.82 8.78 17.74
CA ALA A 59 -7.91 8.58 16.30
C ALA A 59 -7.28 7.25 15.87
N ARG A 60 -6.10 6.90 16.42
CA ARG A 60 -5.45 5.61 16.15
C ARG A 60 -6.30 4.41 16.58
N ALA A 61 -6.95 4.50 17.75
CA ALA A 61 -7.81 3.42 18.24
C ALA A 61 -9.07 3.21 17.39
N ALA A 62 -9.64 4.28 16.84
CA ALA A 62 -10.85 4.22 16.03
C ALA A 62 -10.59 3.90 14.54
N LEU A 63 -9.35 4.02 14.07
CA LEU A 63 -8.98 4.01 12.66
C LEU A 63 -9.56 2.81 11.90
N TRP A 64 -9.33 1.59 12.40
CA TRP A 64 -9.80 0.38 11.73
C TRP A 64 -11.32 0.40 11.52
N ALA A 65 -12.06 0.66 12.59
CA ALA A 65 -13.52 0.67 12.55
C ALA A 65 -14.07 1.76 11.62
N GLN A 66 -13.41 2.92 11.57
CA GLN A 66 -13.81 4.03 10.70
C GLN A 66 -13.57 3.75 9.21
N VAL A 67 -12.47 3.08 8.87
CA VAL A 67 -12.04 2.91 7.47
C VAL A 67 -12.53 1.61 6.84
N ILE A 68 -12.55 0.55 7.63
CA ILE A 68 -12.82 -0.82 7.19
C ILE A 68 -14.16 -1.33 7.71
N GLY A 69 -14.58 -0.87 8.90
CA GLY A 69 -15.77 -1.35 9.60
C GLY A 69 -15.43 -2.11 10.89
N SER A 70 -16.43 -2.29 11.74
CA SER A 70 -16.29 -2.96 13.05
C SER A 70 -16.08 -4.47 12.96
N ASP A 71 -16.47 -5.08 11.83
CA ASP A 71 -16.36 -6.50 11.63
C ASP A 71 -14.92 -6.91 11.23
N ARG A 72 -14.13 -7.28 12.24
CA ARG A 72 -12.80 -7.88 12.06
C ARG A 72 -12.87 -9.38 11.75
N SER A 73 -14.05 -9.94 11.44
CA SER A 73 -14.27 -11.35 11.09
C SER A 73 -14.49 -11.61 9.59
N VAL A 74 -14.66 -10.57 8.75
CA VAL A 74 -14.56 -10.60 7.26
C VAL A 74 -13.13 -10.98 6.78
N THR A 75 -12.32 -11.53 7.67
CA THR A 75 -10.86 -11.56 7.70
C THR A 75 -10.28 -12.96 7.47
N ALA A 76 -11.10 -13.89 6.95
CA ALA A 76 -10.64 -15.21 6.53
C ALA A 76 -9.58 -15.12 5.41
N ALA A 77 -9.65 -14.08 4.57
CA ALA A 77 -8.65 -13.83 3.54
C ALA A 77 -7.28 -13.50 4.16
N ARG A 78 -6.23 -14.22 3.73
CA ARG A 78 -4.84 -14.05 4.17
C ARG A 78 -4.38 -12.58 4.18
N GLY A 79 -4.83 -11.80 3.21
CA GLY A 79 -4.50 -10.37 3.10
C GLY A 79 -5.04 -9.50 4.23
N MET A 80 -6.30 -9.73 4.63
CA MET A 80 -6.90 -9.01 5.75
C MET A 80 -6.19 -9.30 7.07
N LYS A 81 -5.75 -10.55 7.29
CA LYS A 81 -4.96 -10.92 8.47
C LYS A 81 -3.64 -10.17 8.53
N GLN A 82 -2.98 -9.99 7.38
CA GLN A 82 -1.74 -9.21 7.30
C GLN A 82 -1.98 -7.73 7.58
N ALA A 83 -3.03 -7.14 7.00
CA ALA A 83 -3.40 -5.75 7.26
C ALA A 83 -3.75 -5.51 8.73
N ILE A 84 -4.48 -6.44 9.36
CA ILE A 84 -4.76 -6.42 10.81
C ILE A 84 -3.47 -6.41 11.61
N LYS A 85 -2.55 -7.34 11.32
CA LYS A 85 -1.29 -7.45 12.05
C LYS A 85 -0.47 -6.17 11.95
N ALA A 86 -0.37 -5.59 10.76
CA ALA A 86 0.34 -4.31 10.56
C ALA A 86 -0.35 -3.16 11.30
N HIS A 87 -1.68 -3.07 11.24
CA HIS A 87 -2.44 -2.07 11.99
C HIS A 87 -2.19 -2.15 13.49
N ASP A 88 -2.34 -3.34 14.08
CA ASP A 88 -2.21 -3.52 15.52
C ASP A 88 -0.78 -3.27 16.00
N TYR A 89 0.22 -3.72 15.23
CA TYR A 89 1.63 -3.43 15.47
C TYR A 89 1.90 -1.92 15.43
N CYS A 90 1.50 -1.24 14.36
CA CYS A 90 1.77 0.18 14.18
C CYS A 90 1.03 1.06 15.19
N LYS A 91 -0.18 0.65 15.61
CA LYS A 91 -0.89 1.31 16.70
C LYS A 91 -0.11 1.15 18.00
N ALA A 92 0.25 -0.07 18.38
CA ALA A 92 0.99 -0.33 19.62
C ALA A 92 2.32 0.43 19.64
N TRP A 93 3.07 0.41 18.54
CA TRP A 93 4.30 1.16 18.39
C TRP A 93 4.08 2.67 18.57
N ALA A 94 3.11 3.26 17.87
CA ALA A 94 2.80 4.68 17.98
C ALA A 94 2.29 5.10 19.37
N ASP A 95 1.64 4.19 20.10
CA ASP A 95 1.17 4.43 21.47
C ASP A 95 2.33 4.52 22.49
N THR A 96 3.52 3.99 22.17
CA THR A 96 4.71 4.16 23.02
C THR A 96 5.28 5.59 22.99
N GLY A 97 4.81 6.44 22.07
CA GLY A 97 5.35 7.78 21.83
C GLY A 97 6.76 7.79 21.20
N ARG A 98 7.30 6.62 20.86
CA ARG A 98 8.60 6.46 20.18
C ARG A 98 8.38 6.27 18.68
N GLY A 99 9.21 6.91 17.86
CA GLY A 99 9.21 6.76 16.40
C GLY A 99 8.35 7.76 15.63
N TYR A 100 8.19 7.49 14.33
CA TYR A 100 7.60 8.38 13.31
C TYR A 100 6.05 8.33 13.24
N GLY A 101 5.41 7.63 14.19
CA GLY A 101 3.95 7.57 14.30
C GLY A 101 3.30 6.49 13.42
N MET A 102 1.99 6.28 13.64
CA MET A 102 1.27 5.15 13.05
C MET A 102 1.18 5.22 11.51
N ARG A 103 1.06 6.43 10.95
CA ARG A 103 0.96 6.61 9.49
C ARG A 103 2.23 6.14 8.79
N ASP A 104 3.39 6.52 9.31
CA ASP A 104 4.68 6.20 8.70
C ASP A 104 5.04 4.73 8.93
N CYS A 105 4.72 4.16 10.10
CA CYS A 105 4.83 2.71 10.30
C CYS A 105 3.97 1.92 9.29
N LEU A 106 2.73 2.33 9.05
CA LEU A 106 1.87 1.66 8.07
C LEU A 106 2.41 1.80 6.64
N ARG A 107 3.06 2.93 6.30
CA ARG A 107 3.73 3.11 5.01
C ARG A 107 4.87 2.12 4.83
N GLU A 108 5.71 1.93 5.84
CA GLU A 108 6.80 0.93 5.77
C GLU A 108 6.26 -0.48 5.53
N TRP A 109 5.19 -0.87 6.25
CA TRP A 109 4.52 -2.16 6.02
C TRP A 109 3.89 -2.27 4.65
N HIS A 110 3.29 -1.17 4.14
CA HIS A 110 2.70 -1.12 2.82
C HIS A 110 3.78 -1.29 1.75
N ASP A 111 4.86 -0.52 1.82
CA ASP A 111 5.91 -0.50 0.80
C ASP A 111 6.62 -1.85 0.74
N HIS A 112 6.98 -2.43 1.89
CA HIS A 112 7.55 -3.78 1.95
C HIS A 112 6.66 -4.85 1.30
N ARG A 113 5.33 -4.66 1.32
CA ARG A 113 4.38 -5.58 0.65
C ARG A 113 4.14 -5.25 -0.81
N ALA A 114 4.27 -3.98 -1.18
CA ALA A 114 4.15 -3.51 -2.54
C ALA A 114 5.40 -3.83 -3.37
N ASP A 115 6.56 -3.97 -2.74
CA ASP A 115 7.82 -4.37 -3.38
C ASP A 115 7.66 -5.71 -4.10
N ASP A 116 7.13 -6.74 -3.44
CA ASP A 116 6.87 -8.06 -4.05
C ASP A 116 6.03 -7.97 -5.34
N ILE A 117 5.05 -7.06 -5.36
CA ILE A 117 4.17 -6.85 -6.52
C ILE A 117 4.92 -6.10 -7.62
N THR A 118 5.69 -5.08 -7.22
CA THR A 118 6.42 -4.19 -8.12
C THR A 118 7.56 -4.94 -8.82
N GLU A 119 8.34 -5.73 -8.08
CA GLU A 119 9.40 -6.58 -8.63
C GLU A 119 8.84 -7.56 -9.67
N LYS A 120 7.72 -8.24 -9.35
CA LYS A 120 7.07 -9.15 -10.29
C LYS A 120 6.59 -8.45 -11.56
N ALA A 121 6.03 -7.25 -11.43
CA ALA A 121 5.61 -6.46 -12.58
C ALA A 121 6.80 -6.07 -13.46
N TRP A 122 7.95 -5.72 -12.87
CA TRP A 122 9.17 -5.40 -13.62
C TRP A 122 9.77 -6.63 -14.31
N ASP A 123 9.78 -7.79 -13.65
CA ASP A 123 10.27 -9.03 -14.25
C ASP A 123 9.47 -9.42 -15.49
N MET A 124 8.15 -9.22 -15.49
CA MET A 124 7.30 -9.47 -16.65
C MET A 124 7.55 -8.51 -17.84
N GLN A 125 8.29 -7.42 -17.64
CA GLN A 125 8.63 -6.47 -18.69
C GLN A 125 10.01 -6.70 -19.32
N LYS A 126 10.84 -7.55 -18.72
CA LYS A 126 12.18 -7.83 -19.25
C LYS A 126 12.08 -8.52 -20.61
N PRO A 127 12.70 -7.98 -21.68
CA PRO A 127 12.70 -8.64 -23.00
C PRO A 127 13.44 -9.99 -22.94
N GLY A 128 12.88 -11.02 -23.56
CA GLY A 128 13.56 -12.32 -23.74
C GLY A 128 13.09 -13.48 -22.85
N MET A 129 11.87 -13.41 -22.29
CA MET A 129 11.14 -14.58 -21.77
C MET A 129 9.99 -14.96 -22.70
#